data_AF-A0A2G5DMC9-F1
#
_entry.id   AF-A0A2G5DMC9-F1
#
_cell.length_a   1.000
_cell.length_b   1.000
_cell.length_c   1.000
_cell.angle_alpha   90.00
_cell.angle_beta   90.00
_cell.angle_gamma   90.00
#
_symmetry.space_group_name_H-M   'P 1'
#
loop_
_entity.id
_entity.type
_entity.pdbx_description
1 polymer ?
#
loop_
_entity_poly.entity_id
_entity_poly.type
_entity_poly.pdbx_seq_one_letter_code
_entity_poly.pdbx_strand_id
1 'polypeptide(L)' 'MALKDLIVRDYYKGKNCKPTGFHTRKGGYVVVEEKLPNYVVPDLTDFKLKPYVSQCPREMKTTTTPEGAT' A
#
# COMPACT_ATOMS: atom_id res chain seq x y z
N MET A 1 -14.95 -32.41 -9.08
CA MET A 1 -13.69 -32.57 -9.83
C MET A 1 -13.39 -31.24 -10.49
N ALA A 2 -12.33 -30.56 -10.03
CA ALA A 2 -12.17 -29.13 -10.25
C ALA A 2 -11.58 -28.84 -11.63
N LEU A 3 -12.17 -27.87 -12.34
CA LEU A 3 -11.73 -27.29 -13.63
C LEU A 3 -10.36 -26.58 -13.56
N LYS A 4 -9.52 -26.90 -12.57
CA LYS A 4 -8.16 -26.35 -12.40
C LYS A 4 -7.09 -27.26 -13.02
N ASP A 5 -7.44 -28.50 -13.37
CA ASP A 5 -6.49 -29.51 -13.85
C ASP A 5 -6.33 -29.54 -15.38
N LEU A 6 -7.11 -28.74 -16.12
CA LEU A 6 -7.03 -28.59 -17.59
C LEU A 6 -6.28 -27.31 -18.00
N ILE A 7 -5.31 -26.87 -17.21
CA ILE A 7 -4.40 -25.81 -17.59
C ILE A 7 -3.05 -26.48 -17.82
N VAL A 8 -2.60 -26.46 -19.09
CA VAL A 8 -1.28 -26.92 -19.48
C VAL A 8 -0.24 -26.21 -18.61
N ARG A 9 0.68 -26.95 -18.00
CA ARG A 9 1.66 -26.44 -17.01
C ARG A 9 2.50 -25.27 -17.54
N ASP A 10 2.57 -25.10 -18.86
CA ASP A 10 3.28 -24.02 -19.56
C ASP A 10 2.52 -22.68 -19.60
N TYR A 11 1.23 -22.65 -19.24
CA TYR A 11 0.47 -21.41 -19.17
C TYR A 11 0.49 -20.83 -17.75
N TYR A 12 1.50 -19.99 -17.48
CA TYR A 12 1.65 -19.27 -16.21
C TYR A 12 1.28 -17.78 -16.36
N LYS A 13 0.03 -17.42 -16.06
CA LYS A 13 -0.44 -16.03 -16.04
C LYS A 13 -0.39 -15.44 -14.63
N GLY A 14 0.43 -14.41 -14.45
CA GLY A 14 0.53 -13.68 -13.18
C GLY A 14 -0.74 -12.88 -12.82
N LYS A 15 -0.84 -12.44 -11.56
CA LYS A 15 -1.97 -11.67 -11.00
C LYS A 15 -1.82 -10.15 -11.13
N ASN A 16 -1.16 -9.68 -12.19
CA ASN A 16 -0.95 -8.26 -12.49
C ASN A 16 -0.20 -7.48 -11.37
N CYS A 17 0.59 -8.16 -10.54
CA CYS A 17 1.43 -7.52 -9.54
C CYS A 17 2.53 -6.69 -10.23
N LYS A 18 2.91 -5.56 -9.63
CA LYS A 18 4.03 -4.75 -10.12
C LYS A 18 5.35 -5.50 -9.93
N PRO A 19 6.26 -5.48 -10.90
CA PRO A 19 7.53 -6.19 -10.79
C PRO A 19 8.44 -5.50 -9.75
N THR A 20 8.97 -6.28 -8.80
CA THR A 20 9.90 -5.81 -7.76
C THR A 20 11.37 -5.87 -8.20
N GLY A 21 11.63 -6.29 -9.44
CA GLY A 21 12.96 -6.64 -9.91
C GLY A 21 12.96 -7.08 -11.37
N PHE A 22 13.94 -7.89 -11.76
CA PHE A 22 14.08 -8.43 -13.11
C PHE A 22 14.60 -9.86 -13.13
N HIS A 23 14.29 -10.60 -14.20
CA HIS A 23 14.82 -11.94 -14.43
C HIS A 23 16.22 -11.87 -15.03
N THR A 24 17.12 -12.70 -14.52
CA THR A 24 18.48 -12.88 -15.04
C THR A 24 18.50 -13.88 -16.19
N ARG A 25 19.53 -13.80 -17.03
CA ARG A 25 19.71 -14.68 -18.20
C ARG A 25 19.74 -16.17 -17.86
N LYS A 26 20.10 -16.55 -16.62
CA LYS A 26 20.16 -17.95 -16.15
C LYS A 26 18.91 -18.37 -15.34
N GLY A 27 17.81 -17.64 -15.45
CA GLY A 27 16.52 -18.01 -14.84
C GLY A 27 16.36 -17.62 -13.36
N GLY A 28 17.34 -16.98 -12.74
CA GLY A 28 17.18 -16.38 -11.41
C GLY A 28 16.42 -15.05 -11.46
N TYR A 29 15.95 -14.55 -10.31
CA TYR A 29 15.30 -13.24 -10.19
C TYR A 29 16.12 -12.34 -9.26
N VAL A 30 16.40 -11.11 -9.69
CA VAL A 30 17.09 -10.09 -8.89
C VAL A 30 16.08 -9.04 -8.47
N VAL A 31 15.88 -8.91 -7.16
CA VAL A 31 15.02 -7.88 -6.55
C VAL A 31 15.79 -6.56 -6.51
N VAL A 32 15.13 -5.47 -6.86
CA VAL A 32 15.68 -4.12 -6.81
C VAL A 32 15.01 -3.37 -5.66
N GLU A 33 15.77 -3.00 -4.64
CA GLU A 33 15.24 -2.35 -3.42
C GLU A 33 14.48 -1.05 -3.72
N GLU A 34 14.93 -0.28 -4.72
CA GLU A 34 14.23 0.94 -5.17
C GLU A 34 12.82 0.70 -5.70
N LYS A 35 12.53 -0.51 -6.19
CA LYS A 35 11.20 -0.89 -6.69
C LYS A 35 10.30 -1.43 -5.59
N LEU A 36 10.82 -1.64 -4.38
CA LEU A 36 10.05 -2.09 -3.25
C LEU A 36 9.32 -0.89 -2.61
N PRO A 37 8.01 -1.02 -2.33
CA PRO A 37 7.29 0.03 -1.61
C PRO A 37 7.84 0.17 -0.19
N ASN A 38 8.31 1.36 0.17
CA ASN A 38 8.73 1.69 1.53
C ASN A 38 7.55 2.30 2.30
N TYR A 39 7.08 1.60 3.33
CA TYR A 39 6.01 2.08 4.21
C TYR A 39 6.62 2.77 5.42
N VAL A 40 6.61 4.10 5.42
CA VAL A 40 7.01 4.91 6.58
C VAL A 40 5.84 4.93 7.56
N VAL A 41 5.90 4.04 8.55
CA VAL A 41 4.90 3.97 9.61
C VAL A 41 5.35 4.91 10.74
N PRO A 42 4.59 5.99 11.03
CA PRO A 42 4.88 6.85 12.17
C PRO A 42 4.61 6.10 13.48
N ASP A 43 5.28 6.51 14.55
CA ASP A 43 4.96 6.02 15.89
C ASP A 43 3.61 6.58 16.34
N LEU A 44 2.75 5.68 16.82
CA LEU A 44 1.38 5.98 17.26
C LEU A 44 1.19 5.74 18.76
N THR A 45 2.28 5.57 19.52
CA THR A 45 2.19 5.50 20.99
C THR A 45 1.51 6.77 21.53
N ASP A 46 0.50 6.55 22.39
CA ASP A 46 -0.33 7.58 23.00
C ASP A 46 -1.09 8.51 22.03
N PHE A 47 -1.42 8.03 20.83
CA PHE A 47 -2.22 8.80 19.88
C PHE A 47 -3.65 9.04 20.41
N LYS A 48 -3.94 10.30 20.74
CA LYS A 48 -5.22 10.72 21.38
C LYS A 48 -6.45 10.52 20.50
N LEU A 49 -6.27 10.49 19.17
CA LEU A 49 -7.37 10.38 18.22
C LEU A 49 -7.70 8.91 17.94
N LYS A 50 -9.00 8.61 17.94
CA LYS A 50 -9.54 7.29 17.60
C LYS A 50 -10.07 7.31 16.16
N PRO A 51 -10.11 6.16 15.44
CA PRO A 51 -10.64 6.09 14.07
C PRO A 51 -12.12 6.44 13.98
N TYR A 52 -12.84 6.38 15.10
CA TYR A 52 -14.25 6.73 15.20
C TYR A 52 -14.46 7.85 16.20
N VAL A 53 -15.46 8.68 15.93
CA VAL A 53 -15.91 9.76 16.79
C VAL A 53 -17.11 9.33 17.63
N SER A 54 -17.30 9.96 18.78
CA SER A 54 -18.54 9.84 19.54
C SER A 54 -19.72 10.41 18.74
N GLN A 55 -20.90 9.84 18.90
CA GLN A 55 -22.12 10.27 18.20
C GLN A 55 -22.56 11.71 18.50
N CYS A 56 -22.02 12.34 19.55
CA CYS A 56 -22.33 13.71 19.95
C CYS A 56 -21.10 14.64 19.85
N PRO A 57 -20.65 15.01 18.65
CA PRO A 57 -19.61 16.03 18.49
C PRO A 57 -20.18 17.42 18.80
N ARG A 58 -19.46 18.24 19.57
CA ARG A 58 -19.73 19.68 19.68
C ARG A 58 -19.11 20.37 18.48
N GLU A 59 -19.93 20.97 17.62
CA GLU A 59 -19.45 21.71 16.45
C GLU A 59 -18.70 22.98 16.90
N MET A 60 -17.44 23.09 16.51
CA MET A 60 -16.69 24.35 16.56
C MET A 60 -16.14 24.60 15.15
N LYS A 61 -16.74 25.54 14.42
CA LYS A 61 -16.21 26.04 13.16
C LYS A 61 -15.18 27.13 13.47
N THR A 62 -13.90 26.81 13.33
CA THR A 62 -12.86 27.84 13.20
C THR A 62 -12.43 27.84 11.73
N THR A 63 -12.78 28.91 11.03
CA THR A 63 -12.31 29.19 9.68
C THR A 63 -10.81 29.49 9.74
N THR A 64 -9.99 28.62 9.14
CA THR A 64 -8.55 28.89 8.97
C THR A 64 -8.39 29.97 7.90
N THR A 65 -8.23 31.23 8.34
CA THR A 65 -7.70 32.31 7.51
C THR A 65 -6.22 32.02 7.22
N PRO A 66 -5.76 32.03 5.96
CA PRO A 66 -4.33 31.92 5.66
C PRO A 66 -3.68 33.27 5.97
N GLU A 67 -3.13 33.45 7.17
CA GLU A 67 -2.16 34.51 7.45
C GLU A 67 -0.75 33.91 7.49
N GLY A 68 0.12 34.43 6.61
CA GLY A 68 1.54 34.06 6.59
C GLY A 68 2.19 34.14 5.21
N ALA A 69 2.06 35.28 4.53
CA ALA A 69 2.97 35.68 3.45
C ALA A 69 3.86 36.81 3.98
N THR A 70 5.13 36.52 4.23
CA THR A 70 6.29 37.45 4.26
C THR A 70 7.55 36.60 4.12
#